data_AF-A0A0S9Q9D7-F1
#
_entry.id   AF-A0A0S9Q9D7-F1
#
_cell.length_a   1.000
_cell.length_b   1.000
_cell.length_c   1.000
_cell.angle_alpha   90.00
_cell.angle_beta   90.00
_cell.angle_gamma   90.00
#
_symmetry.space_group_name_H-M   'P 1'
#
loop_
_entity.id
_entity.type
_entity.pdbx_description
1 polymer ?
#
loop_
_entity_poly.entity_id
_entity_poly.type
_entity_poly.pdbx_seq_one_letter_code
_entity_poly.pdbx_strand_id
1 'polypeptide(L)'
;MTAASISFGDGLSDAPTVVVDGGTADGATVTSAPTYTFYVPEQGSTTKECRVDEGAWVDCTSPYTVDISELEDGPHTVDFRARAESGLQGQSVRRTFVLDAVPDEPADTTAPVVTISSGPADGASVESAPTFTFTSADDDVAGYECSVDGAAFAACTSPVALSTDPGAHTFAVRAIDESGNTGTAVTRSFTQRDLACEEATATLAEAKADLREAKARFARAKESGNKTRIERTRALRNEARADRNEALAQVEQEC
;
A
#
# COMPACT_ATOMS: atom_id res chain seq x y z
N MET A 1 62.24 72.79 -31.14
CA MET A 1 60.99 72.12 -31.52
C MET A 1 60.92 70.82 -30.75
N THR A 2 59.86 70.68 -29.99
CA THR A 2 59.61 69.72 -28.91
C THR A 2 59.52 68.30 -29.46
N ALA A 3 60.40 67.40 -29.03
CA ALA A 3 60.26 65.98 -29.29
C ALA A 3 59.16 65.43 -28.38
N ALA A 4 58.12 64.86 -29.00
CA ALA A 4 57.05 64.17 -28.30
C ALA A 4 57.60 62.93 -27.58
N SER A 5 57.47 62.90 -26.26
CA SER A 5 57.66 61.68 -25.47
C SER A 5 56.48 60.75 -25.75
N ILE A 6 56.69 59.77 -26.62
CA ILE A 6 55.78 58.63 -26.74
C ILE A 6 56.07 57.75 -25.53
N SER A 7 55.17 57.80 -24.55
CA SER A 7 55.09 56.77 -23.51
C SER A 7 54.53 55.51 -24.17
N PHE A 8 55.41 54.55 -24.42
CA PHE A 8 54.98 53.16 -24.51
C PHE A 8 54.69 52.74 -23.07
N GLY A 9 53.40 52.65 -22.71
CA GLY A 9 53.03 51.91 -21.51
C GLY A 9 53.50 50.47 -21.69
N ASP A 10 54.23 49.94 -20.71
CA ASP A 10 54.65 48.55 -20.64
C ASP A 10 53.42 47.63 -20.68
N GLY A 11 52.98 47.26 -21.87
CA GLY A 11 51.84 46.37 -22.11
C GLY A 11 52.16 44.89 -21.88
N LEU A 12 53.10 44.58 -20.97
CA LEU A 12 53.64 43.23 -20.78
C LEU A 12 53.89 42.92 -19.29
N SER A 13 52.85 42.92 -18.45
CA SER A 13 52.99 42.25 -17.14
C SER A 13 51.72 41.69 -16.53
N ASP A 14 50.53 42.16 -16.94
CA ASP A 14 49.32 41.74 -16.25
C ASP A 14 48.77 40.44 -16.82
N ALA A 15 48.58 39.47 -15.93
CA ALA A 15 47.94 38.21 -16.28
C ALA A 15 46.48 38.47 -16.70
N PRO A 16 45.96 37.77 -17.71
CA PRO A 16 44.62 38.03 -18.22
C PRO A 16 43.55 37.69 -17.17
N THR A 17 42.48 38.48 -17.12
CA THR A 17 41.36 38.26 -16.21
C THR A 17 40.22 37.53 -16.92
N VAL A 18 39.40 36.81 -16.15
CA VAL A 18 38.16 36.21 -16.65
C VAL A 18 36.98 36.77 -15.88
N VAL A 19 35.90 37.07 -16.59
CA VAL A 19 34.65 37.58 -16.03
C VAL A 19 33.54 36.59 -16.36
N VAL A 20 32.92 36.00 -15.33
CA VAL A 20 31.72 35.17 -15.46
C VAL A 20 30.49 36.09 -15.39
N ASP A 21 29.77 36.22 -16.50
CA ASP A 21 28.71 37.23 -16.69
C ASP A 21 27.29 36.65 -16.68
N GLY A 22 27.14 35.32 -16.64
CA GLY A 22 25.84 34.67 -16.60
C GLY A 22 25.91 33.16 -16.46
N GLY A 23 24.74 32.53 -16.48
CA GLY A 23 24.57 31.09 -16.31
C GLY A 23 23.98 30.69 -14.96
N THR A 24 24.26 29.45 -14.54
CA THR A 24 23.82 28.89 -13.26
C THR A 24 24.25 29.79 -12.09
N ALA A 25 23.32 30.06 -11.17
CA ALA A 25 23.60 30.88 -10.00
C ALA A 25 24.58 30.18 -9.06
N ASP A 26 25.42 30.97 -8.38
CA ASP A 26 26.40 30.42 -7.45
C ASP A 26 25.71 29.77 -6.25
N GLY A 27 26.07 28.52 -5.95
CA GLY A 27 25.48 27.69 -4.91
C GLY A 27 24.11 27.10 -5.29
N ALA A 28 23.69 27.17 -6.55
CA ALA A 28 22.42 26.59 -6.98
C ALA A 28 22.42 25.06 -6.91
N THR A 29 21.31 24.48 -6.45
CA THR A 29 21.01 23.06 -6.65
C THR A 29 20.48 22.86 -8.07
N VAL A 30 21.05 21.92 -8.80
CA VAL A 30 20.71 21.63 -10.20
C VAL A 30 20.44 20.14 -10.38
N THR A 31 19.40 19.83 -11.14
CA THR A 31 19.03 18.45 -11.52
C THR A 31 19.53 18.08 -12.93
N SER A 32 20.26 18.99 -13.57
CA SER A 32 20.81 18.82 -14.93
C SER A 32 22.07 19.67 -15.12
N ALA A 33 22.79 19.41 -16.21
CA ALA A 33 24.08 20.03 -16.50
C ALA A 33 24.04 21.57 -16.42
N PRO A 34 24.80 22.21 -15.48
CA PRO A 34 24.82 23.67 -15.38
C PRO A 34 25.62 24.30 -16.53
N THR A 35 25.18 25.48 -16.98
CA THR A 35 25.82 26.24 -18.06
C THR A 35 26.26 27.62 -17.57
N TYR A 36 27.44 28.07 -17.99
CA TYR A 36 28.04 29.35 -17.61
C TYR A 36 28.49 30.16 -18.84
N THR A 37 28.28 31.47 -18.81
CA THR A 37 28.85 32.40 -19.81
C THR A 37 29.97 33.22 -19.18
N PHE A 38 31.02 33.47 -19.96
CA PHE A 38 32.19 34.19 -19.49
C PHE A 38 33.05 34.75 -20.63
N TYR A 39 33.73 35.85 -20.36
CA TYR A 39 34.59 36.55 -21.32
C TYR A 39 35.90 37.03 -20.69
N VAL A 40 36.85 37.41 -21.56
CA VAL A 40 38.15 38.00 -21.21
C VAL A 40 38.13 39.42 -21.76
N PRO A 41 38.20 40.47 -20.90
CA PRO A 41 38.09 41.86 -21.34
C PRO A 41 39.34 42.39 -22.08
N GLU A 42 40.50 41.76 -21.88
CA GLU A 42 41.77 42.21 -22.44
C GLU A 42 41.87 41.95 -23.95
N GLN A 43 42.48 42.89 -24.66
CA GLN A 43 42.75 42.76 -26.09
C GLN A 43 44.04 41.96 -26.29
N GLY A 44 43.94 40.71 -26.76
CA GLY A 44 45.09 39.83 -27.02
C GLY A 44 44.67 38.38 -27.31
N SER A 45 45.63 37.56 -27.75
CA SER A 45 45.41 36.12 -27.92
C SER A 45 45.45 35.44 -26.54
N THR A 46 44.28 35.04 -26.03
CA THR A 46 44.16 34.35 -24.73
C THR A 46 43.36 33.06 -24.88
N THR A 47 43.87 31.98 -24.29
CA THR A 47 43.15 30.71 -24.16
C THR A 47 42.29 30.73 -22.90
N LYS A 48 41.03 30.31 -23.02
CA LYS A 48 40.10 30.12 -21.91
C LYS A 48 40.23 28.69 -21.41
N GLU A 49 40.48 28.52 -20.12
CA GLU A 49 40.59 27.21 -19.48
C GLU A 49 39.52 27.07 -18.40
N CYS A 50 38.90 25.89 -18.33
CA CYS A 50 37.91 25.52 -17.33
C CYS A 50 38.36 24.26 -16.62
N ARG A 51 37.94 24.12 -15.38
CA ARG A 51 38.14 22.92 -14.56
C ARG A 51 36.89 22.68 -13.73
N VAL A 52 36.46 21.44 -13.65
CA VAL A 52 35.47 20.99 -12.67
C VAL A 52 36.22 20.34 -11.51
N ASP A 53 35.90 20.73 -10.28
CA ASP A 53 36.52 20.28 -9.05
C ASP A 53 38.05 20.33 -9.07
N GLU A 54 38.71 19.22 -8.69
CA GLU A 54 40.16 19.07 -8.72
C GLU A 54 40.67 18.50 -10.06
N GLY A 55 39.82 18.49 -11.09
CA GLY A 55 40.14 17.99 -12.42
C GLY A 55 41.26 18.76 -13.12
N ALA A 56 41.67 18.23 -14.27
CA ALA A 56 42.64 18.93 -15.12
C ALA A 56 42.03 20.20 -15.70
N TRP A 57 42.85 21.23 -15.87
CA TRP A 57 42.48 22.40 -16.66
C TRP A 57 42.40 22.02 -18.13
N VAL A 58 41.26 22.28 -18.76
CA VAL A 58 41.01 22.00 -20.17
C VAL A 58 40.59 23.26 -20.89
N ASP A 59 40.92 23.37 -22.17
CA ASP A 59 40.47 24.47 -23.01
C ASP A 59 38.94 24.42 -23.15
N CYS A 60 38.29 25.55 -22.91
CA CYS A 60 36.84 25.68 -22.95
C CYS A 60 36.40 26.95 -23.67
N THR A 61 35.15 26.98 -24.12
CA THR A 61 34.55 28.13 -24.78
C THR A 61 33.32 28.61 -24.01
N SER A 62 32.94 29.87 -24.20
CA SER A 62 31.69 30.41 -23.64
C SER A 62 30.60 30.34 -24.71
N PRO A 63 29.41 29.82 -24.41
CA PRO A 63 29.00 29.23 -23.13
C PRO A 63 29.65 27.86 -22.84
N TYR A 64 29.97 27.59 -21.58
CA TYR A 64 30.49 26.30 -21.11
C TYR A 64 29.41 25.55 -20.33
N THR A 65 29.11 24.32 -20.74
CA THR A 65 28.23 23.40 -20.01
C THR A 65 29.09 22.34 -19.33
N VAL A 66 28.89 22.15 -18.03
CA VAL A 66 29.59 21.12 -17.26
C VAL A 66 29.08 19.75 -17.67
N ASP A 67 29.99 18.83 -17.98
CA ASP A 67 29.65 17.41 -18.14
C ASP A 67 29.44 16.80 -16.76
N ILE A 68 28.23 16.33 -16.50
CA ILE A 68 27.83 15.72 -15.21
C ILE A 68 27.79 14.20 -15.28
N SER A 69 28.15 13.58 -16.41
CA SER A 69 28.06 12.11 -16.59
C SER A 69 29.01 11.32 -15.67
N GLU A 70 30.05 11.97 -15.15
CA GLU A 70 31.03 11.39 -14.23
C GLU A 70 31.00 12.06 -12.83
N LEU A 71 29.98 12.87 -12.54
CA LEU A 71 29.82 13.52 -11.24
C LEU A 71 28.76 12.78 -10.42
N GLU A 72 29.04 12.54 -9.15
CA GLU A 72 28.07 12.03 -8.17
C GLU A 72 27.19 13.18 -7.66
N ASP A 73 26.05 12.89 -7.03
CA ASP A 73 25.27 13.93 -6.37
C ASP A 73 26.03 14.52 -5.18
N GLY A 74 25.97 15.85 -5.04
CA GLY A 74 26.70 16.57 -4.01
C GLY A 74 27.27 17.91 -4.45
N PRO A 75 28.11 18.52 -3.59
CA PRO A 75 28.70 19.82 -3.86
C PRO A 75 29.84 19.73 -4.88
N HIS A 76 29.75 20.54 -5.93
CA HIS A 76 30.77 20.67 -6.97
C HIS A 76 31.19 22.11 -7.18
N THR A 77 32.36 22.27 -7.79
CA THR A 77 32.93 23.55 -8.17
C THR A 77 33.31 23.57 -9.63
N VAL A 78 33.19 24.73 -10.26
CA VAL A 78 33.76 24.99 -11.58
C VAL A 78 34.63 26.25 -11.50
N ASP A 79 35.88 26.11 -11.90
CA ASP A 79 36.87 27.18 -11.94
C ASP A 79 37.10 27.60 -13.40
N PHE A 80 37.10 28.91 -13.65
CA PHE A 80 37.41 29.51 -14.95
C PHE A 80 38.71 30.31 -14.84
N ARG A 81 39.58 30.25 -15.83
CA ARG A 81 40.74 31.16 -15.93
C ARG A 81 41.11 31.44 -17.39
N ALA A 82 41.93 32.47 -17.60
CA ALA A 82 42.53 32.77 -18.89
C ALA A 82 44.04 32.55 -18.85
N ARG A 83 44.63 32.17 -19.99
CA ARG A 83 46.08 32.04 -20.19
C ARG A 83 46.51 32.89 -21.39
N ALA A 84 47.54 33.70 -21.21
CA ALA A 84 48.13 34.47 -22.30
C ALA A 84 49.05 33.60 -23.17
N GLU A 85 49.33 34.03 -24.40
CA GLU A 85 50.28 33.37 -25.31
C GLU A 85 51.69 33.21 -24.71
N SER A 86 52.10 34.14 -23.84
CA SER A 86 53.36 34.07 -23.09
C SER A 86 53.39 32.97 -22.02
N GLY A 87 52.26 32.30 -21.77
CA GLY A 87 52.08 31.27 -20.75
C GLY A 87 51.66 31.79 -19.38
N LEU A 88 51.57 33.12 -19.19
CA LEU A 88 51.07 33.73 -17.94
C LEU A 88 49.62 33.31 -17.68
N GLN A 89 49.33 32.87 -16.45
CA GLN A 89 48.01 32.42 -16.01
C GLN A 89 47.32 33.49 -15.17
N GLY A 90 46.08 33.79 -15.54
CA GLY A 90 45.18 34.64 -14.77
C GLY A 90 44.74 34.02 -13.45
N GLN A 91 44.21 34.86 -12.56
CA GLN A 91 43.48 34.39 -11.39
C GLN A 91 42.22 33.62 -11.83
N SER A 92 41.92 32.52 -11.13
CA SER A 92 40.70 31.76 -11.39
C SER A 92 39.48 32.37 -10.70
N VAL A 93 38.34 32.35 -11.39
CA VAL A 93 37.01 32.66 -10.82
C VAL A 93 36.29 31.34 -10.58
N ARG A 94 35.83 31.14 -9.33
CA ARG A 94 35.13 29.94 -8.91
C ARG A 94 33.62 30.15 -8.88
N ARG A 95 32.87 29.13 -9.29
CA ARG A 95 31.45 28.95 -9.01
C ARG A 95 31.22 27.62 -8.33
N THR A 96 30.15 27.55 -7.55
CA THR A 96 29.71 26.36 -6.83
C THR A 96 28.31 25.96 -7.30
N PHE A 97 28.01 24.67 -7.28
CA PHE A 97 26.66 24.12 -7.49
C PHE A 97 26.51 22.83 -6.69
N VAL A 98 25.28 22.44 -6.40
CA VAL A 98 24.97 21.13 -5.81
C VAL A 98 24.27 20.31 -6.88
N LEU A 99 24.88 19.20 -7.30
CA LEU A 99 24.25 18.25 -8.22
C LEU A 99 23.28 17.38 -7.42
N ASP A 100 22.04 17.32 -7.91
CA ASP A 100 20.95 16.50 -7.37
C ASP A 100 20.24 15.86 -8.57
N ALA A 101 20.97 14.99 -9.26
CA ALA A 101 20.56 14.39 -10.53
C ALA A 101 19.99 12.97 -10.35
N VAL A 102 20.28 12.31 -9.23
CA VAL A 102 19.68 11.03 -8.87
C VAL A 102 18.34 11.33 -8.18
N PRO A 103 17.20 10.93 -8.76
CA PRO A 103 15.94 11.01 -8.02
C PRO A 103 16.06 10.14 -6.76
N ASP A 104 15.63 10.64 -5.60
CA ASP A 104 15.36 9.81 -4.43
C ASP A 104 14.58 8.56 -4.88
N GLU A 105 14.92 7.38 -4.33
CA GLU A 105 14.38 6.07 -4.75
C GLU A 105 12.89 6.13 -5.11
N PRO A 106 12.45 5.47 -6.20
CA PRO A 106 11.07 5.58 -6.64
C PRO A 106 10.13 5.13 -5.52
N ALA A 107 9.08 5.93 -5.27
CA ALA A 107 8.06 5.59 -4.30
C ALA A 107 7.51 4.18 -4.59
N ASP A 108 7.41 3.36 -3.55
CA ASP A 108 6.84 2.04 -3.71
C ASP A 108 5.35 2.14 -4.05
N THR A 109 4.95 1.43 -5.10
CA THR A 109 3.57 1.36 -5.60
C THR A 109 3.06 -0.08 -5.65
N THR A 110 3.83 -1.02 -5.11
CA THR A 110 3.53 -2.45 -5.10
C THR A 110 2.60 -2.75 -3.95
N ALA A 111 1.36 -3.12 -4.25
CA ALA A 111 0.42 -3.47 -3.20
C ALA A 111 0.67 -4.88 -2.65
N PRO A 112 0.52 -5.11 -1.33
CA PRO A 112 0.75 -6.41 -0.72
C PRO A 112 -0.34 -7.43 -1.08
N VAL A 113 0.02 -8.71 -1.06
CA VAL A 113 -0.84 -9.86 -1.33
C VAL A 113 -1.12 -10.63 -0.04
N VAL A 114 -2.39 -10.93 0.21
CA VAL A 114 -2.82 -11.74 1.36
C VAL A 114 -3.26 -13.11 0.92
N THR A 115 -2.98 -14.13 1.74
CA THR A 115 -3.52 -15.48 1.60
C THR A 115 -4.27 -15.87 2.86
N ILE A 116 -5.51 -16.36 2.71
CA ILE A 116 -6.24 -17.00 3.81
C ILE A 116 -5.71 -18.42 3.97
N SER A 117 -4.99 -18.66 5.06
CA SER A 117 -4.25 -19.90 5.34
C SER A 117 -5.08 -20.93 6.11
N SER A 118 -6.10 -20.52 6.85
CA SER A 118 -7.05 -21.44 7.49
C SER A 118 -8.42 -20.80 7.71
N GLY A 119 -9.39 -21.65 8.05
CA GLY A 119 -10.80 -21.32 8.18
C GLY A 119 -11.65 -22.23 7.27
N PRO A 120 -12.96 -21.99 7.20
CA PRO A 120 -13.85 -22.70 6.30
C PRO A 120 -13.37 -22.60 4.84
N ALA A 121 -13.50 -23.71 4.11
CA ALA A 121 -13.33 -23.69 2.67
C ALA A 121 -14.40 -22.79 2.02
N ASP A 122 -14.12 -22.28 0.83
CA ASP A 122 -15.07 -21.43 0.12
C ASP A 122 -16.37 -22.21 -0.17
N GLY A 123 -17.51 -21.62 0.21
CA GLY A 123 -18.83 -22.21 0.13
C GLY A 123 -19.15 -23.26 1.20
N ALA A 124 -18.30 -23.45 2.23
CA ALA A 124 -18.54 -24.46 3.24
C ALA A 124 -19.71 -24.11 4.18
N SER A 125 -20.44 -25.12 4.64
CA SER A 125 -21.39 -25.00 5.75
C SER A 125 -20.70 -25.32 7.07
N VAL A 126 -20.90 -24.48 8.10
CA VAL A 126 -20.28 -24.61 9.41
C VAL A 126 -21.33 -24.63 10.52
N GLU A 127 -21.00 -25.28 11.63
CA GLU A 127 -21.89 -25.45 12.79
C GLU A 127 -21.73 -24.34 13.84
N SER A 128 -20.65 -23.57 13.76
CA SER A 128 -20.35 -22.46 14.65
C SER A 128 -19.65 -21.34 13.88
N ALA A 129 -19.67 -20.13 14.44
CA ALA A 129 -18.93 -19.00 13.88
C ALA A 129 -17.44 -19.35 13.69
N PRO A 130 -16.84 -19.05 12.52
CA PRO A 130 -15.52 -19.52 12.19
C PRO A 130 -14.39 -18.61 12.71
N THR A 131 -13.21 -19.20 12.84
CA THR A 131 -11.94 -18.47 12.98
C THR A 131 -11.16 -18.58 11.68
N PHE A 132 -10.68 -17.45 11.18
CA PHE A 132 -9.81 -17.38 10.00
C PHE A 132 -8.39 -17.04 10.41
N THR A 133 -7.41 -17.69 9.76
CA THR A 133 -6.03 -17.20 9.74
C THR A 133 -5.68 -16.78 8.34
N PHE A 134 -4.88 -15.73 8.24
CA PHE A 134 -4.34 -15.20 7.00
C PHE A 134 -2.94 -14.67 7.24
N THR A 135 -2.17 -14.59 6.16
CA THR A 135 -0.79 -14.13 6.13
C THR A 135 -0.52 -13.46 4.80
N SER A 136 0.39 -12.49 4.77
CA SER A 136 1.04 -12.02 3.54
C SER A 136 2.46 -12.60 3.47
N ALA A 137 2.96 -12.72 2.24
CA ALA A 137 4.36 -13.08 1.98
C ALA A 137 5.26 -11.85 1.82
N ASP A 138 4.69 -10.65 1.82
CA ASP A 138 5.41 -9.39 1.68
C ASP A 138 5.96 -8.95 3.04
N ASP A 139 7.17 -8.39 3.02
CA ASP A 139 7.97 -8.11 4.21
C ASP A 139 7.62 -6.75 4.86
N ASP A 140 6.93 -5.90 4.10
CA ASP A 140 6.63 -4.49 4.35
C ASP A 140 5.17 -4.26 4.78
N VAL A 141 4.48 -5.30 5.22
CA VAL A 141 3.07 -5.21 5.63
C VAL A 141 2.93 -4.45 6.95
N ALA A 142 2.32 -3.27 6.90
CA ALA A 142 1.98 -2.47 8.07
C ALA A 142 0.76 -3.02 8.83
N GLY A 143 -0.18 -3.68 8.15
CA GLY A 143 -1.33 -4.28 8.80
C GLY A 143 -2.35 -4.92 7.87
N TYR A 144 -3.42 -5.47 8.47
CA TYR A 144 -4.52 -6.09 7.74
C TYR A 144 -5.83 -5.38 8.06
N GLU A 145 -6.72 -5.38 7.07
CA GLU A 145 -8.10 -4.95 7.23
C GLU A 145 -9.05 -6.05 6.80
N CYS A 146 -10.08 -6.27 7.61
CA CYS A 146 -11.10 -7.28 7.41
C CYS A 146 -12.46 -6.65 7.16
N SER A 147 -13.29 -7.33 6.39
CA SER A 147 -14.70 -7.00 6.15
C SER A 147 -15.52 -8.28 6.21
N VAL A 148 -16.73 -8.18 6.77
CA VAL A 148 -17.73 -9.26 6.80
C VAL A 148 -18.98 -8.74 6.10
N ASP A 149 -19.50 -9.50 5.15
CA ASP A 149 -20.75 -9.22 4.41
C ASP A 149 -20.77 -7.85 3.71
N GLY A 150 -19.61 -7.38 3.28
CA GLY A 150 -19.46 -6.10 2.60
C GLY A 150 -19.47 -4.89 3.53
N ALA A 151 -19.34 -5.08 4.84
CA ALA A 151 -19.11 -3.99 5.79
C ALA A 151 -17.83 -3.21 5.45
N ALA A 152 -17.70 -1.98 5.99
CA ALA A 152 -16.48 -1.21 5.83
C ALA A 152 -15.27 -1.99 6.38
N PHE A 153 -14.15 -1.94 5.64
CA PHE A 153 -12.90 -2.53 6.09
C PHE A 153 -12.44 -1.89 7.40
N ALA A 154 -12.08 -2.72 8.37
CA ALA A 154 -11.57 -2.30 9.66
C ALA A 154 -10.32 -3.10 10.01
N ALA A 155 -9.40 -2.48 10.77
CA ALA A 155 -8.18 -3.13 11.20
C ALA A 155 -8.47 -4.44 11.95
N CYS A 156 -7.76 -5.50 11.58
CA CYS A 156 -7.89 -6.82 12.18
C CYS A 156 -6.53 -7.51 12.29
N THR A 157 -6.45 -8.53 13.15
CA THR A 157 -5.25 -9.34 13.35
C THR A 157 -5.56 -10.80 13.08
N SER A 158 -4.60 -11.52 12.50
CA SER A 158 -4.66 -12.97 12.32
C SER A 158 -4.14 -13.67 13.58
N PRO A 159 -4.84 -14.68 14.14
CA PRO A 159 -6.17 -15.18 13.76
C PRO A 159 -7.31 -14.21 14.14
N VAL A 160 -8.37 -14.21 13.35
CA VAL A 160 -9.62 -13.48 13.64
C VAL A 160 -10.78 -14.46 13.85
N ALA A 161 -11.44 -14.37 15.01
CA ALA A 161 -12.69 -15.09 15.27
C ALA A 161 -13.87 -14.19 14.88
N LEU A 162 -14.77 -14.72 14.04
CA LEU A 162 -15.97 -13.99 13.65
C LEU A 162 -17.11 -14.23 14.64
N SER A 163 -18.02 -13.27 14.71
CA SER A 163 -19.34 -13.44 15.34
C SER A 163 -20.38 -13.27 14.25
N THR A 164 -21.01 -14.37 13.85
CA THR A 164 -22.01 -14.41 12.78
C THR A 164 -23.26 -15.14 13.27
N ASP A 165 -24.41 -14.67 12.79
CA ASP A 165 -25.69 -15.33 12.99
C ASP A 165 -25.84 -16.49 11.99
N PRO A 166 -26.87 -17.36 12.11
CA PRO A 166 -27.15 -18.33 11.06
C PRO A 166 -27.44 -17.65 9.71
N GLY A 167 -26.88 -18.20 8.63
CA GLY A 167 -27.01 -17.62 7.30
C GLY A 167 -25.75 -17.68 6.47
N ALA A 168 -25.83 -17.10 5.26
CA ALA A 168 -24.69 -17.02 4.35
C ALA A 168 -23.86 -15.77 4.65
N HIS A 169 -22.54 -15.94 4.73
CA HIS A 169 -21.59 -14.90 5.03
C HIS A 169 -20.42 -14.89 4.06
N THR A 170 -19.81 -13.71 3.89
CA THR A 170 -18.56 -13.52 3.14
C THR A 170 -17.54 -12.80 4.02
N PHE A 171 -16.42 -13.44 4.28
CA PHE A 171 -15.25 -12.84 4.91
C PHE A 171 -14.31 -12.33 3.81
N ALA A 172 -13.82 -11.10 3.95
CA ALA A 172 -12.83 -10.49 3.08
C ALA A 172 -11.67 -9.93 3.92
N VAL A 173 -10.45 -10.10 3.43
CA VAL A 173 -9.24 -9.54 4.06
C VAL A 173 -8.31 -8.95 3.01
N ARG A 174 -7.70 -7.81 3.33
CA ARG A 174 -6.65 -7.16 2.54
C ARG A 174 -5.52 -6.70 3.45
N ALA A 175 -4.33 -6.48 2.90
CA ALA A 175 -3.20 -5.91 3.61
C ALA A 175 -2.92 -4.48 3.14
N ILE A 176 -2.25 -3.72 3.98
CA ILE A 176 -1.70 -2.41 3.69
C ILE A 176 -0.21 -2.45 4.03
N ASP A 177 0.64 -1.95 3.16
CA ASP A 177 2.09 -1.86 3.39
C ASP A 177 2.49 -0.58 4.14
N GLU A 178 3.78 -0.45 4.47
CA GLU A 178 4.35 0.73 5.14
C GLU A 178 4.29 2.00 4.27
N SER A 179 4.23 1.87 2.94
CA SER A 179 4.10 2.96 1.97
C SER A 179 2.64 3.41 1.76
N GLY A 180 1.68 2.68 2.33
CA GLY A 180 0.24 2.93 2.23
C GLY A 180 -0.44 2.29 1.01
N ASN A 181 0.23 1.43 0.24
CA ASN A 181 -0.43 0.70 -0.83
C ASN A 181 -1.36 -0.37 -0.25
N THR A 182 -2.55 -0.46 -0.82
CA THR A 182 -3.59 -1.38 -0.36
C THR A 182 -3.74 -2.56 -1.32
N GLY A 183 -3.59 -3.77 -0.78
CA GLY A 183 -3.75 -5.02 -1.50
C GLY A 183 -5.16 -5.28 -2.04
N THR A 184 -5.26 -6.16 -3.03
CA THR A 184 -6.55 -6.71 -3.45
C THR A 184 -7.11 -7.61 -2.34
N ALA A 185 -8.38 -7.44 -2.01
CA ALA A 185 -9.01 -8.25 -0.99
C ALA A 185 -9.22 -9.70 -1.46
N VAL A 186 -8.85 -10.66 -0.60
CA VAL A 186 -9.14 -12.08 -0.79
C VAL A 186 -10.37 -12.43 0.03
N THR A 187 -11.26 -13.25 -0.54
CA THR A 187 -12.56 -13.58 0.04
C THR A 187 -12.74 -15.06 0.31
N ARG A 188 -13.58 -15.37 1.31
CA ARG A 188 -14.11 -16.70 1.60
C ARG A 188 -15.60 -16.59 1.93
N SER A 189 -16.42 -17.35 1.22
CA SER A 189 -17.84 -17.51 1.53
C SER A 189 -18.06 -18.74 2.41
N PHE A 190 -19.02 -18.66 3.33
CA PHE A 190 -19.45 -19.79 4.17
C PHE A 190 -20.91 -19.62 4.57
N THR A 191 -21.55 -20.70 5.03
CA THR A 191 -22.91 -20.66 5.60
C THR A 191 -22.89 -21.18 7.03
N GLN A 192 -23.27 -20.36 7.99
CA GLN A 192 -23.49 -20.80 9.36
C GLN A 192 -24.85 -21.47 9.47
N ARG A 193 -24.86 -22.71 9.95
CA ARG A 193 -26.08 -23.49 10.16
C ARG A 193 -26.83 -22.99 11.37
N ASP A 194 -28.14 -23.10 11.29
CA ASP A 194 -29.04 -22.87 12.40
C ASP A 194 -29.33 -24.19 13.13
N LEU A 195 -28.34 -24.68 13.88
CA LEU A 195 -28.49 -25.97 14.56
C LEU A 195 -29.64 -25.96 15.57
N ALA A 196 -29.90 -24.83 16.21
CA ALA A 196 -31.00 -24.69 17.17
C ALA A 196 -32.36 -24.85 16.48
N CYS A 197 -32.57 -24.15 15.34
CA CYS A 197 -33.77 -24.31 14.54
C CYS A 197 -33.90 -25.74 13.96
N GLU A 198 -32.81 -26.31 13.46
CA GLU A 198 -32.80 -27.66 12.91
C GLU A 198 -33.22 -28.72 13.97
N GLU A 199 -32.70 -28.62 15.19
CA GLU A 199 -33.09 -29.50 16.29
C GLU A 199 -34.55 -29.30 16.70
N ALA A 200 -34.99 -28.04 16.89
CA ALA A 200 -36.37 -27.73 17.27
C ALA A 200 -37.39 -28.25 16.23
N THR A 201 -37.08 -28.10 14.95
CA THR A 201 -37.96 -28.58 13.87
C THR A 201 -37.99 -30.11 13.79
N ALA A 202 -36.89 -30.80 14.09
CA ALA A 202 -36.84 -32.25 14.21
C ALA A 202 -37.72 -32.75 15.37
N THR A 203 -37.59 -32.16 16.57
CA THR A 203 -38.45 -32.48 17.74
C THR A 203 -39.93 -32.25 17.43
N LEU A 204 -40.27 -31.17 16.74
CA LEU A 204 -41.66 -30.91 16.32
C LEU A 204 -42.17 -31.97 15.33
N ALA A 205 -41.32 -32.47 14.43
CA ALA A 205 -41.69 -33.51 13.48
C ALA A 205 -42.03 -34.83 14.20
N GLU A 206 -41.22 -35.21 15.20
CA GLU A 206 -41.44 -36.37 16.07
C GLU A 206 -42.74 -36.22 16.88
N ALA A 207 -42.93 -35.10 17.58
CA ALA A 207 -44.14 -34.85 18.36
C ALA A 207 -45.42 -34.84 17.49
N LYS A 208 -45.33 -34.38 16.23
CA LYS A 208 -46.42 -34.49 15.25
C LYS A 208 -46.70 -35.95 14.87
N ALA A 209 -45.69 -36.79 14.75
CA ALA A 209 -45.86 -38.22 14.49
C ALA A 209 -46.55 -38.93 15.66
N ASP A 210 -46.10 -38.67 16.89
CA ASP A 210 -46.69 -39.24 18.10
C ASP A 210 -48.15 -38.84 18.28
N LEU A 211 -48.48 -37.57 18.03
CA LEU A 211 -49.86 -37.11 18.06
C LEU A 211 -50.74 -37.81 17.01
N ARG A 212 -50.21 -38.11 15.82
CA ARG A 212 -50.94 -38.87 14.79
C ARG A 212 -51.20 -40.30 15.26
N GLU A 213 -50.21 -40.96 15.84
CA GLU A 213 -50.37 -42.31 16.39
C GLU A 213 -51.36 -42.33 17.56
N ALA A 214 -51.24 -41.41 18.51
CA ALA A 214 -52.14 -41.33 19.66
C ALA A 214 -53.60 -41.07 19.22
N LYS A 215 -53.82 -40.25 18.19
CA LYS A 215 -55.14 -40.07 17.56
C LYS A 215 -55.66 -41.38 16.94
N ALA A 216 -54.82 -42.15 16.25
CA ALA A 216 -55.22 -43.44 15.67
C ALA A 216 -55.56 -44.47 16.76
N ARG A 217 -54.76 -44.57 17.83
CA ARG A 217 -55.04 -45.43 18.99
C ARG A 217 -56.36 -45.06 19.66
N PHE A 218 -56.64 -43.77 19.82
CA PHE A 218 -57.91 -43.27 20.35
C PHE A 218 -59.11 -43.59 19.44
N ALA A 219 -58.97 -43.49 18.12
CA ALA A 219 -60.02 -43.89 17.17
C ALA A 219 -60.36 -45.38 17.30
N ARG A 220 -59.35 -46.25 17.28
CA ARG A 220 -59.51 -47.71 17.50
C ARG A 220 -60.12 -48.05 18.86
N ALA A 221 -59.83 -47.26 19.90
CA ALA A 221 -60.43 -47.43 21.22
C ALA A 221 -61.92 -47.09 21.25
N LYS A 222 -62.36 -46.07 20.49
CA LYS A 222 -63.78 -45.74 20.37
C LYS A 222 -64.57 -46.87 19.71
N GLU A 223 -64.01 -47.46 18.65
CA GLU A 223 -64.62 -48.60 17.94
C GLU A 223 -64.82 -49.81 18.86
N SER A 224 -63.98 -50.00 19.88
CA SER A 224 -64.09 -51.14 20.79
C SER A 224 -65.14 -50.98 21.90
N GLY A 225 -65.74 -49.79 22.09
CA GLY A 225 -66.74 -49.53 23.14
C GLY A 225 -66.26 -49.66 24.60
N ASN A 226 -64.97 -49.91 24.84
CA ASN A 226 -64.42 -50.12 26.17
C ASN A 226 -64.10 -48.77 26.85
N LYS A 227 -64.88 -48.39 27.86
CA LYS A 227 -64.76 -47.09 28.54
C LYS A 227 -63.35 -46.81 29.08
N THR A 228 -62.74 -47.77 29.77
CA THR A 228 -61.39 -47.63 30.34
C THR A 228 -60.33 -47.42 29.26
N ARG A 229 -60.42 -48.16 28.14
CA ARG A 229 -59.52 -48.00 26.99
C ARG A 229 -59.68 -46.63 26.32
N ILE A 230 -60.91 -46.14 26.21
CA ILE A 230 -61.22 -44.81 25.65
C ILE A 230 -60.63 -43.71 26.53
N GLU A 231 -60.75 -43.80 27.86
CA GLU A 231 -60.20 -42.83 28.79
C GLU A 231 -58.67 -42.79 28.76
N ARG A 232 -58.01 -43.96 28.82
CA ARG A 232 -56.54 -44.06 28.74
C ARG A 232 -55.99 -43.48 27.43
N THR A 233 -56.59 -43.84 26.30
CA THR A 233 -56.13 -43.33 24.99
C THR A 233 -56.49 -41.87 24.76
N ARG A 234 -57.55 -41.35 25.41
CA ARG A 234 -57.85 -39.91 25.45
C ARG A 234 -56.75 -39.14 26.18
N ALA A 235 -56.28 -39.65 27.32
CA ALA A 235 -55.19 -39.03 28.09
C ALA A 235 -53.90 -38.97 27.25
N LEU A 236 -53.45 -40.09 26.69
CA LEU A 236 -52.25 -40.16 25.82
C LEU A 236 -52.34 -39.21 24.61
N ARG A 237 -53.52 -39.08 23.99
CA ARG A 237 -53.72 -38.15 22.88
C ARG A 237 -53.66 -36.69 23.33
N ASN A 238 -54.12 -36.39 24.54
CA ASN A 238 -54.05 -35.03 25.08
C ASN A 238 -52.62 -34.66 25.47
N GLU A 239 -51.87 -35.60 26.05
CA GLU A 239 -50.44 -35.51 26.35
C GLU A 239 -49.62 -35.25 25.08
N ALA A 240 -49.71 -36.13 24.07
CA ALA A 240 -49.05 -35.92 22.78
C ALA A 240 -49.44 -34.61 22.07
N ARG A 241 -50.61 -34.03 22.40
CA ARG A 241 -51.01 -32.72 21.87
C ARG A 241 -50.30 -31.58 22.60
N ALA A 242 -50.09 -31.72 23.91
CA ALA A 242 -49.30 -30.79 24.71
C ALA A 242 -47.84 -30.82 24.27
N ASP A 243 -47.24 -32.00 24.12
CA ASP A 243 -45.84 -32.16 23.67
C ASP A 243 -45.62 -31.50 22.30
N ARG A 244 -46.56 -31.71 21.37
CA ARG A 244 -46.53 -31.04 20.06
C ARG A 244 -46.69 -29.52 20.14
N ASN A 245 -47.44 -29.01 21.13
CA ASN A 245 -47.54 -27.56 21.33
C ASN A 245 -46.25 -26.98 21.91
N GLU A 246 -45.62 -27.70 22.84
CA GLU A 246 -44.34 -27.32 23.42
C GLU A 246 -43.22 -27.31 22.36
N ALA A 247 -43.11 -28.37 21.57
CA ALA A 247 -42.16 -28.41 20.46
C ALA A 247 -42.43 -27.34 19.39
N LEU A 248 -43.70 -26.96 19.19
CA LEU A 248 -44.05 -25.85 18.28
C LEU A 248 -43.58 -24.50 18.84
N ALA A 249 -43.78 -24.27 20.14
CA ALA A 249 -43.30 -23.06 20.79
C ALA A 249 -41.77 -22.95 20.75
N GLN A 250 -41.05 -24.08 20.84
CA GLN A 250 -39.60 -24.10 20.69
C GLN A 250 -39.16 -23.71 19.26
N VAL A 251 -39.85 -24.19 18.22
CA VAL A 251 -39.60 -23.72 16.84
C VAL A 251 -39.86 -22.23 16.68
N GLU A 252 -40.92 -21.70 17.32
CA GLU A 252 -41.22 -20.25 17.29
C GLU A 252 -40.15 -19.41 18.02
N GLN A 253 -39.36 -20.02 18.91
CA GLN A 253 -38.29 -19.36 19.64
C GLN A 253 -36.95 -19.38 18.90
N GLU A 254 -36.63 -20.47 18.19
CA GLU A 254 -35.28 -20.75 17.68
C GLU A 254 -35.08 -20.52 16.16
N CYS A 255 -36.12 -20.24 15.34
CA CYS A 255 -36.05 -20.27 13.85
C CYS A 255 -36.25 -18.93 13.08
#